data_AF-N6YM60-F1
#
_entry.id   AF-N6YM60-F1
#
_cell.length_a   1.000
_cell.length_b   1.000
_cell.length_c   1.000
_cell.angle_alpha   90.00
_cell.angle_beta   90.00
_cell.angle_gamma   90.00
#
_symmetry.space_group_name_H-M   'P 1'
#
loop_
_entity.id
_entity.type
_entity.pdbx_description
1 polymer ?
#
loop_
_entity_poly.entity_id
_entity_poly.type
_entity_poly.pdbx_seq_one_letter_code
_entity_poly.pdbx_strand_id
1 'polypeptide(L)'
;MQSAAEYLLRTESAVRILFSGIDSYLSILRKVTGITFVTSEPYGPKQDVEFAVWQTENADRLATARAAEQEFMAESFALDTLCGSVLQVAEKALELYGSNDEVPSGLPPTVKTQHAKFCIGRVVRTVPLGLIIYAARNQHAHFNDDALREPSSSVFRLLATAHGYSKGEVIIDPAFDLSNQGLLSFASNVTSLIGWRSYEQYASDMHAMLQSEFT
;
A
#
# COMPACT_ATOMS: atom_id res chain seq x y z
N MET A 1 19.83 -10.86 -19.45
CA MET A 1 19.38 -9.61 -18.85
C MET A 1 20.61 -8.89 -18.33
N GLN A 2 21.03 -7.86 -19.05
CA GLN A 2 22.33 -7.21 -18.91
C GLN A 2 22.24 -5.88 -18.14
N SER A 3 21.04 -5.29 -17.99
CA SER A 3 20.85 -4.01 -17.29
C SER A 3 19.47 -3.87 -16.63
N ALA A 4 19.35 -2.89 -15.72
CA ALA A 4 18.09 -2.49 -15.11
C ALA A 4 17.06 -2.03 -16.15
N ALA A 5 17.50 -1.23 -17.14
CA ALA A 5 16.64 -0.75 -18.22
C ALA A 5 16.06 -1.91 -19.04
N GLU A 6 16.88 -2.92 -19.38
CA GLU A 6 16.40 -4.11 -20.09
C GLU A 6 15.37 -4.90 -19.26
N TYR A 7 15.56 -5.01 -17.94
CA TYR A 7 14.57 -5.67 -17.06
C TYR A 7 13.23 -4.93 -17.07
N LEU A 8 13.24 -3.61 -16.85
CA LEU A 8 12.03 -2.80 -16.81
C LEU A 8 11.29 -2.88 -18.16
N LEU A 9 12.01 -2.74 -19.27
CA LEU A 9 11.43 -2.88 -20.61
C LEU A 9 10.79 -4.26 -20.84
N ARG A 10 11.46 -5.34 -20.42
CA ARG A 10 10.94 -6.72 -20.62
C ARG A 10 9.77 -7.08 -19.71
N THR A 11 9.60 -6.36 -18.61
CA THR A 11 8.51 -6.58 -17.64
C THR A 11 7.36 -5.58 -17.79
N GLU A 12 7.56 -4.49 -18.53
CA GLU A 12 6.59 -3.40 -18.71
C GLU A 12 5.19 -3.88 -19.09
N SER A 13 5.08 -4.71 -20.13
CA SER A 13 3.77 -5.18 -20.62
C SER A 13 2.98 -5.91 -19.52
N ALA A 14 3.65 -6.78 -18.76
CA ALA A 14 3.02 -7.49 -17.65
C ALA A 14 2.59 -6.53 -16.54
N VAL A 15 3.45 -5.57 -16.17
CA VAL A 15 3.13 -4.59 -15.12
C VAL A 15 1.98 -3.67 -15.53
N ARG A 16 1.90 -3.24 -16.80
CA ARG A 16 0.75 -2.47 -17.32
C ARG A 16 -0.56 -3.24 -17.21
N ILE A 17 -0.55 -4.54 -17.54
CA ILE A 17 -1.74 -5.40 -17.39
C ILE A 17 -2.13 -5.53 -15.91
N LEU A 18 -1.16 -5.70 -15.00
CA LEU A 18 -1.42 -5.73 -13.57
C LEU A 18 -2.08 -4.44 -13.09
N PHE A 19 -1.57 -3.27 -13.49
CA PHE A 19 -2.19 -1.99 -13.13
C PHE A 19 -3.58 -1.79 -13.73
N SER A 20 -3.81 -2.26 -14.96
CA SER A 20 -5.16 -2.27 -15.53
C SER A 20 -6.13 -3.13 -14.71
N GLY A 21 -5.66 -4.29 -14.22
CA GLY A 21 -6.45 -5.14 -13.33
C GLY A 21 -6.73 -4.47 -11.98
N ILE A 22 -5.69 -3.86 -11.37
CA ILE A 22 -5.82 -3.09 -10.13
C ILE A 22 -6.88 -1.99 -10.27
N ASP A 23 -6.84 -1.22 -11.37
CA ASP A 23 -7.81 -0.14 -11.61
C ASP A 23 -9.24 -0.68 -11.76
N SER A 24 -9.41 -1.86 -12.37
CA SER A 24 -10.72 -2.49 -12.53
C SER A 24 -11.37 -2.81 -11.17
N TYR A 25 -10.61 -3.34 -10.20
CA TYR A 25 -11.10 -3.59 -8.84
C TYR A 25 -11.41 -2.31 -8.09
N LEU A 26 -10.54 -1.30 -8.19
CA LEU A 26 -10.77 0.00 -7.55
C LEU A 26 -11.96 0.75 -8.13
N SER A 27 -12.32 0.48 -9.39
CA SER A 27 -13.49 1.09 -10.03
C SER A 27 -14.81 0.75 -9.33
N ILE A 28 -14.89 -0.41 -8.65
CA ILE A 28 -16.07 -0.82 -7.87
C ILE A 28 -16.37 0.22 -6.79
N LEU A 29 -15.34 0.63 -6.02
CA LEU A 29 -15.47 1.64 -4.97
C LEU A 29 -15.76 3.04 -5.53
N ARG A 30 -15.20 3.39 -6.69
CA ARG A 30 -15.41 4.71 -7.31
C ARG A 30 -16.87 4.94 -7.74
N LYS A 31 -17.63 3.88 -8.03
CA LYS A 31 -19.05 3.98 -8.41
C LYS A 31 -19.95 4.45 -7.26
N VAL A 32 -19.43 4.48 -6.03
CA VAL A 32 -20.21 4.65 -4.79
C VAL A 32 -19.95 5.98 -4.09
N THR A 33 -19.35 6.94 -4.79
CA THR A 33 -18.94 8.19 -4.15
C THR A 33 -20.13 9.04 -3.69
N GLY A 34 -19.95 9.77 -2.58
CA GLY A 34 -20.83 10.89 -2.21
C GLY A 34 -21.92 10.62 -1.18
N ILE A 35 -21.81 9.59 -0.35
CA ILE A 35 -22.70 9.38 0.79
C ILE A 35 -21.95 9.71 2.07
N THR A 36 -22.07 10.97 2.49
CA THR A 36 -21.48 11.44 3.75
C THR A 36 -22.54 12.25 4.46
N PHE A 37 -22.84 11.88 5.70
CA PHE A 37 -23.65 12.71 6.57
C PHE A 37 -22.76 13.84 7.11
N VAL A 38 -23.18 15.08 6.88
CA VAL A 38 -22.52 16.27 7.38
C VAL A 38 -23.59 17.08 8.10
N THR A 39 -23.34 17.40 9.37
CA THR A 39 -24.23 18.21 10.20
C THR A 39 -23.42 19.25 10.96
N SER A 40 -24.05 20.38 11.24
CA SER A 40 -23.53 21.41 12.15
C SER A 40 -24.02 21.24 13.59
N GLU A 41 -24.94 20.30 13.85
CA GLU A 41 -25.49 20.07 15.19
C GLU A 41 -24.46 19.34 16.08
N PRO A 42 -24.38 19.70 17.38
CA PRO A 42 -23.57 18.95 18.33
C PRO A 42 -24.18 17.57 18.57
N TYR A 43 -23.36 16.65 19.07
CA TYR A 43 -23.80 15.30 19.43
C TYR A 43 -24.98 15.33 20.41
N GLY A 44 -26.08 14.65 20.05
CA GLY A 44 -27.29 14.58 20.86
C GLY A 44 -28.58 14.47 20.05
N PRO A 45 -29.75 14.65 20.69
CA PRO A 45 -31.04 14.30 20.10
C PRO A 45 -31.38 15.00 18.78
N LYS A 46 -30.87 16.21 18.56
CA LYS A 46 -31.08 16.96 17.31
C LYS A 46 -30.29 16.36 16.14
N GLN A 47 -29.03 16.03 16.37
CA GLN A 47 -28.21 15.31 15.39
C GLN A 47 -28.82 13.94 15.08
N ASP A 48 -29.33 13.22 16.08
CA ASP A 48 -29.95 11.90 15.87
C ASP A 48 -31.19 11.99 14.96
N VAL A 49 -32.02 13.02 15.15
CA VAL A 49 -33.20 13.27 14.29
C VAL A 49 -32.76 13.65 12.88
N GLU A 50 -31.79 14.54 12.73
CA GLU A 50 -31.26 14.95 11.42
C GLU A 50 -30.64 13.75 10.67
N PHE A 51 -29.89 12.91 11.39
CA PHE A 51 -29.31 11.69 10.84
C PHE A 51 -30.40 10.68 10.42
N ALA A 52 -31.45 10.51 11.20
CA ALA A 52 -32.56 9.61 10.85
C ALA A 52 -33.31 10.07 9.59
N VAL A 53 -33.54 11.38 9.44
CA VAL A 53 -34.12 11.96 8.22
C VAL A 53 -33.19 11.73 7.04
N TRP A 54 -31.92 12.11 7.17
CA TRP A 54 -30.91 11.90 6.12
C TRP A 54 -30.79 10.43 5.72
N GLN A 55 -30.81 9.50 6.67
CA GLN A 55 -30.74 8.06 6.42
C GLN A 55 -31.93 7.58 5.60
N THR A 56 -33.14 8.09 5.90
CA THR A 56 -34.35 7.75 5.16
C THR A 56 -34.30 8.30 3.74
N GLU A 57 -33.89 9.55 3.57
CA GLU A 57 -33.76 10.21 2.27
C GLU A 57 -32.68 9.56 1.38
N ASN A 58 -31.66 8.96 1.99
CA ASN A 58 -30.53 8.35 1.29
C ASN A 58 -30.55 6.81 1.34
N ALA A 59 -31.68 6.18 1.71
CA ALA A 59 -31.76 4.74 1.93
C ALA A 59 -31.28 3.91 0.73
N ASP A 60 -31.72 4.22 -0.48
CA ASP A 60 -31.32 3.51 -1.70
C ASP A 60 -29.83 3.68 -2.03
N ARG A 61 -29.31 4.89 -1.79
CA ARG A 61 -27.89 5.19 -1.99
C ARG A 61 -27.06 4.42 -0.96
N LEU A 62 -27.47 4.40 0.31
CA LEU A 62 -26.82 3.64 1.38
C LEU A 62 -26.83 2.14 1.08
N ALA A 63 -27.94 1.60 0.57
CA ALA A 63 -28.04 0.21 0.15
C ALA A 63 -27.08 -0.10 -1.01
N THR A 64 -27.05 0.76 -2.03
CA THR A 64 -26.10 0.66 -3.14
C THR A 64 -24.65 0.67 -2.64
N ALA A 65 -24.36 1.52 -1.65
CA ALA A 65 -23.03 1.62 -1.10
C ALA A 65 -22.56 0.42 -0.31
N ARG A 66 -23.44 -0.12 0.53
CA ARG A 66 -23.17 -1.37 1.24
C ARG A 66 -22.98 -2.53 0.27
N ALA A 67 -23.78 -2.60 -0.79
CA ALA A 67 -23.65 -3.65 -1.80
C ALA A 67 -22.28 -3.60 -2.50
N ALA A 68 -21.83 -2.41 -2.91
CA ALA A 68 -20.55 -2.25 -3.55
C ALA A 68 -19.35 -2.41 -2.59
N GLU A 69 -19.50 -2.04 -1.31
CA GLU A 69 -18.52 -2.37 -0.26
C GLU A 69 -18.38 -3.90 -0.10
N GLN A 70 -19.50 -4.63 -0.05
CA GLN A 70 -19.50 -6.09 0.02
C GLN A 70 -18.87 -6.73 -1.22
N GLU A 71 -19.20 -6.23 -2.41
CA GLU A 71 -18.61 -6.68 -3.67
C GLU A 71 -17.09 -6.45 -3.66
N PHE A 72 -16.65 -5.26 -3.26
CA PHE A 72 -15.22 -4.97 -3.16
C PHE A 72 -14.51 -5.83 -2.10
N MET A 73 -15.13 -6.05 -0.93
CA MET A 73 -14.55 -6.90 0.11
C MET A 73 -14.37 -8.34 -0.38
N ALA A 74 -15.31 -8.86 -1.17
CA ALA A 74 -15.20 -10.19 -1.78
C ALA A 74 -14.01 -10.29 -2.76
N GLU A 75 -13.64 -9.18 -3.40
CA GLU A 75 -12.54 -9.10 -4.37
C GLU A 75 -11.23 -8.53 -3.80
N SER A 76 -11.22 -8.14 -2.52
CA SER A 76 -10.08 -7.46 -1.88
C SER A 76 -8.78 -8.28 -1.94
N PHE A 77 -8.88 -9.60 -1.76
CA PHE A 77 -7.73 -10.49 -1.86
C PHE A 77 -7.21 -10.65 -3.29
N ALA A 78 -8.09 -10.57 -4.29
CA ALA A 78 -7.68 -10.57 -5.70
C ALA A 78 -6.90 -9.29 -6.03
N LEU A 79 -7.35 -8.14 -5.52
CA LEU A 79 -6.60 -6.88 -5.59
C LEU A 79 -5.22 -7.01 -4.92
N ASP A 80 -5.15 -7.57 -3.72
CA ASP A 80 -3.87 -7.82 -3.03
C ASP A 80 -2.94 -8.72 -3.85
N THR A 81 -3.47 -9.73 -4.54
CA THR A 81 -2.68 -10.62 -5.41
C THR A 81 -2.05 -9.86 -6.57
N LEU A 82 -2.79 -8.94 -7.21
CA LEU A 82 -2.24 -8.10 -8.27
C LEU A 82 -1.20 -7.12 -7.74
N CYS A 83 -1.48 -6.45 -6.62
CA CYS A 83 -0.52 -5.54 -5.98
C CYS A 83 0.75 -6.28 -5.52
N GLY A 84 0.61 -7.49 -4.98
CA GLY A 84 1.71 -8.36 -4.58
C GLY A 84 2.58 -8.77 -5.76
N SER A 85 1.97 -9.03 -6.91
CA SER A 85 2.68 -9.31 -8.16
C SER A 85 3.49 -8.11 -8.65
N VAL A 86 2.96 -6.88 -8.55
CA VAL A 86 3.72 -5.65 -8.85
C VAL A 86 4.91 -5.50 -7.91
N LEU A 87 4.72 -5.72 -6.61
CA LEU A 87 5.79 -5.69 -5.60
C LEU A 87 6.86 -6.76 -5.88
N GLN A 88 6.47 -7.95 -6.33
CA GLN A 88 7.40 -9.03 -6.69
C GLN A 88 8.29 -8.64 -7.88
N VAL A 89 7.72 -8.00 -8.91
CA VAL A 89 8.49 -7.52 -10.07
C VAL A 89 9.45 -6.40 -9.64
N ALA A 90 8.98 -5.45 -8.84
CA ALA A 90 9.81 -4.35 -8.33
C ALA A 90 10.98 -4.85 -7.47
N GLU A 91 10.69 -5.71 -6.50
CA GLU A 91 11.68 -6.23 -5.56
C GLU A 91 12.77 -7.02 -6.29
N LYS A 92 12.40 -7.84 -7.29
CA LYS A 92 13.38 -8.56 -8.11
C LYS A 92 14.30 -7.61 -8.88
N ALA A 93 13.80 -6.47 -9.35
CA ALA A 93 14.62 -5.44 -9.98
C ALA A 93 15.65 -4.87 -9.00
N LEU A 94 15.21 -4.51 -7.79
CA LEU A 94 16.06 -3.95 -6.73
C LEU A 94 17.09 -4.99 -6.24
N GLU A 95 16.69 -6.26 -6.16
CA GLU A 95 17.59 -7.35 -5.77
C GLU A 95 18.77 -7.51 -6.74
N LEU A 96 18.47 -7.44 -8.04
CA LEU A 96 19.43 -7.64 -9.13
C LEU A 96 20.27 -6.40 -9.42
N TYR A 97 19.68 -5.21 -9.33
CA TYR A 97 20.27 -3.97 -9.86
C TYR A 97 20.37 -2.83 -8.84
N GLY A 98 19.89 -3.00 -7.61
CA GLY A 98 20.07 -2.01 -6.55
C GLY A 98 21.56 -1.86 -6.20
N SER A 99 22.07 -0.63 -6.29
CA SER A 99 23.51 -0.32 -6.19
C SER A 99 23.95 0.24 -4.84
N ASN A 100 23.01 0.55 -3.94
CA ASN A 100 23.33 1.15 -2.65
C ASN A 100 23.96 0.14 -1.68
N ASP A 101 25.00 0.58 -0.99
CA ASP A 101 25.81 -0.22 -0.06
C ASP A 101 25.74 0.29 1.40
N GLU A 102 25.09 1.43 1.63
CA GLU A 102 24.93 2.02 2.96
C GLU A 102 23.53 1.80 3.56
N VAL A 103 23.45 1.57 4.86
CA VAL A 103 22.16 1.56 5.60
C VAL A 103 22.01 2.92 6.30
N PRO A 104 20.99 3.72 5.95
CA PRO A 104 20.74 5.01 6.59
C PRO A 104 20.58 4.90 8.12
N SER A 105 21.06 5.91 8.83
CA SER A 105 20.82 6.03 10.26
C SER A 105 19.34 6.25 10.57
N GLY A 106 18.87 5.71 11.69
CA GLY A 106 17.46 5.80 12.09
C GLY A 106 16.57 4.65 11.61
N LEU A 107 17.08 3.76 10.75
CA LEU A 107 16.42 2.49 10.45
C LEU A 107 16.54 1.48 11.60
N PRO A 108 15.66 0.48 11.67
CA PRO A 108 15.72 -0.55 12.71
C PRO A 108 17.05 -1.31 12.65
N PRO A 109 17.63 -1.71 13.79
CA PRO A 109 18.89 -2.43 13.84
C PRO A 109 18.84 -3.81 13.16
N THR A 110 17.64 -4.31 12.86
CA THR A 110 17.44 -5.54 12.09
C THR A 110 17.74 -5.36 10.59
N VAL A 111 17.74 -4.12 10.09
CA VAL A 111 18.17 -3.78 8.74
C VAL A 111 19.70 -3.75 8.68
N LYS A 112 20.27 -4.89 8.31
CA LYS A 112 21.72 -5.08 8.15
C LYS A 112 22.23 -4.68 6.76
N THR A 113 23.55 -4.58 6.59
CA THR A 113 24.25 -4.25 5.32
C THR A 113 23.79 -5.09 4.13
N GLN A 114 23.41 -6.35 4.33
CA GLN A 114 22.86 -7.21 3.25
C GLN A 114 21.58 -6.65 2.60
N HIS A 115 20.86 -5.76 3.30
CA HIS A 115 19.65 -5.08 2.82
C HIS A 115 19.94 -3.67 2.29
N ALA A 116 21.19 -3.20 2.31
CA ALA A 116 21.55 -1.86 1.89
C ALA A 116 21.07 -1.56 0.46
N LYS A 117 21.12 -2.54 -0.45
CA LYS A 117 20.63 -2.41 -1.83
C LYS A 117 19.16 -1.95 -1.93
N PHE A 118 18.35 -2.23 -0.91
CA PHE A 118 16.95 -1.83 -0.84
C PHE A 118 16.75 -0.46 -0.15
N CYS A 119 17.77 0.10 0.49
CA CYS A 119 17.70 1.41 1.15
C CYS A 119 17.83 2.57 0.15
N ILE A 120 16.99 2.56 -0.89
CA ILE A 120 17.02 3.51 -2.02
C ILE A 120 15.63 4.08 -2.33
N GLY A 121 15.63 5.17 -3.10
CA GLY A 121 14.42 5.88 -3.51
C GLY A 121 13.98 6.93 -2.51
N ARG A 122 12.85 7.59 -2.83
CA ARG A 122 12.24 8.58 -1.93
C ARG A 122 11.84 7.94 -0.60
N VAL A 123 11.79 8.77 0.44
CA VAL A 123 11.38 8.36 1.78
C VAL A 123 9.86 8.44 1.90
N VAL A 124 9.24 7.36 2.37
CA VAL A 124 7.82 7.31 2.74
C VAL A 124 7.74 6.89 4.20
N ARG A 125 7.10 7.70 5.04
CA ARG A 125 6.97 7.38 6.47
C ARG A 125 8.32 7.06 7.13
N THR A 126 9.36 7.86 6.83
CA THR A 126 10.75 7.69 7.30
C THR A 126 11.49 6.43 6.81
N VAL A 127 10.88 5.62 5.94
CA VAL A 127 11.48 4.41 5.37
C VAL A 127 11.77 4.63 3.87
N PRO A 128 12.96 4.27 3.36
CA PRO A 128 13.23 4.28 1.92
C PRO A 128 12.26 3.37 1.14
N LEU A 129 11.78 3.85 0.00
CA LEU A 129 10.80 3.13 -0.82
C LEU A 129 11.23 1.70 -1.18
N GLY A 130 12.50 1.49 -1.55
CA GLY A 130 12.99 0.15 -1.88
C GLY A 130 12.86 -0.86 -0.71
N LEU A 131 13.01 -0.38 0.52
CA LEU A 131 12.92 -1.20 1.73
C LEU A 131 11.46 -1.52 2.07
N ILE A 132 10.54 -0.60 1.79
CA ILE A 132 9.10 -0.83 1.85
C ILE A 132 8.70 -1.92 0.86
N ILE A 133 9.19 -1.82 -0.39
CA ILE A 133 8.92 -2.81 -1.45
C ILE A 133 9.39 -4.20 -1.01
N TYR A 134 10.62 -4.32 -0.50
CA TYR A 134 11.17 -5.56 0.02
C TYR A 134 10.31 -6.16 1.14
N ALA A 135 9.96 -5.33 2.15
CA ALA A 135 9.18 -5.79 3.30
C ALA A 135 7.76 -6.22 2.88
N ALA A 136 7.11 -5.45 2.02
CA ALA A 136 5.75 -5.72 1.56
C ALA A 136 5.67 -6.94 0.65
N ARG A 137 6.65 -7.12 -0.25
CA ARG A 137 6.77 -8.35 -1.05
C ARG A 137 6.90 -9.57 -0.13
N ASN A 138 7.74 -9.50 0.89
CA ASN A 138 7.93 -10.60 1.83
C ASN A 138 6.67 -10.88 2.65
N GLN A 139 5.97 -9.85 3.13
CA GLN A 139 4.70 -10.01 3.82
C GLN A 139 3.67 -10.69 2.92
N HIS A 140 3.53 -10.23 1.67
CA HIS A 140 2.61 -10.83 0.71
C HIS A 140 2.99 -12.27 0.35
N ALA A 141 4.28 -12.59 0.19
CA ALA A 141 4.71 -13.94 -0.16
C ALA A 141 4.56 -14.95 1.00
N HIS A 142 4.57 -14.47 2.23
CA HIS A 142 4.57 -15.27 3.46
C HIS A 142 3.39 -14.89 4.38
N PHE A 143 2.25 -14.49 3.81
CA PHE A 143 1.09 -14.04 4.59
C PHE A 143 0.50 -15.16 5.47
N ASN A 144 0.77 -16.41 5.12
CA ASN A 144 0.30 -17.61 5.79
C ASN A 144 1.29 -18.16 6.83
N ASP A 145 2.45 -17.52 7.01
CA ASP A 145 3.39 -17.87 8.08
C ASP A 145 2.89 -17.33 9.42
N ASP A 146 3.20 -18.01 10.53
CA ASP A 146 2.79 -17.60 11.88
C ASP A 146 3.26 -16.17 12.25
N ALA A 147 4.40 -15.75 11.70
CA ALA A 147 4.94 -14.42 11.92
C ALA A 147 5.84 -13.96 10.76
N LEU A 148 5.73 -12.67 10.43
CA LEU A 148 6.62 -12.03 9.47
C LEU A 148 8.05 -11.89 10.04
N ARG A 149 9.03 -12.36 9.26
CA ARG A 149 10.45 -12.33 9.64
C ARG A 149 11.04 -10.92 9.56
N GLU A 150 12.11 -10.71 10.32
CA GLU A 150 12.94 -9.51 10.23
C GLU A 150 13.73 -9.47 8.90
N PRO A 151 14.01 -8.27 8.35
CA PRO A 151 13.66 -6.95 8.87
C PRO A 151 12.23 -6.50 8.54
N SER A 152 11.48 -7.29 7.76
CA SER A 152 10.17 -6.88 7.22
C SER A 152 9.17 -6.51 8.33
N SER A 153 9.13 -7.26 9.43
CA SER A 153 8.26 -6.92 10.57
C SER A 153 8.64 -5.62 11.27
N SER A 154 9.93 -5.31 11.41
CA SER A 154 10.36 -3.98 11.90
C SER A 154 9.98 -2.85 10.95
N VAL A 155 10.06 -3.07 9.64
CA VAL A 155 9.63 -2.09 8.64
C VAL A 155 8.14 -1.83 8.77
N PHE A 156 7.30 -2.86 8.88
CA PHE A 156 5.86 -2.69 9.10
C PHE A 156 5.54 -1.95 10.40
N ARG A 157 6.26 -2.23 11.49
CA ARG A 157 6.10 -1.46 12.75
C ARG A 157 6.40 0.03 12.56
N LEU A 158 7.43 0.37 11.79
CA LEU A 158 7.69 1.77 11.45
C LEU A 158 6.57 2.36 10.61
N LEU A 159 6.11 1.65 9.58
CA LEU A 159 5.01 2.10 8.73
C LEU A 159 3.70 2.28 9.51
N ALA A 160 3.45 1.43 10.52
CA ALA A 160 2.26 1.51 11.36
C ALA A 160 2.33 2.62 12.41
N THR A 161 3.49 3.23 12.65
CA THR A 161 3.64 4.30 13.64
C THR A 161 2.95 5.58 13.16
N ALA A 162 2.33 6.33 14.07
CA ALA A 162 1.63 7.57 13.75
C ALA A 162 2.55 8.62 13.11
N HIS A 163 2.44 8.82 11.79
CA HIS A 163 3.09 9.92 11.10
C HIS A 163 2.17 11.15 11.10
N GLY A 164 2.59 12.22 11.79
CA GLY A 164 1.85 13.49 11.82
C GLY A 164 1.07 13.79 13.11
N TYR A 165 1.13 12.91 14.11
CA TYR A 165 0.56 13.16 15.44
C TYR A 165 1.60 13.74 16.40
N SER A 166 1.12 14.55 17.35
CA SER A 166 1.94 15.20 18.38
C SER A 166 2.70 14.17 19.24
N LYS A 167 3.89 14.53 19.72
CA LYS A 167 4.70 13.69 20.62
C LYS A 167 3.86 13.26 21.84
N GLY A 168 3.62 11.96 21.99
CA GLY A 168 3.01 11.37 23.19
C GLY A 168 1.95 10.30 22.92
N GLU A 169 1.32 10.31 21.76
CA GLU A 169 0.30 9.31 21.39
C GLU A 169 0.86 8.26 20.45
N VAL A 170 0.88 7.00 20.90
CA VAL A 170 1.20 5.86 20.04
C VAL A 170 -0.10 5.43 19.35
N ILE A 171 -0.40 6.08 18.23
CA ILE A 171 -1.47 5.64 17.33
C ILE A 171 -0.87 4.64 16.36
N ILE A 172 -1.47 3.46 16.30
CA ILE A 172 -1.10 2.41 15.35
C ILE A 172 -2.06 2.49 14.17
N ASP A 173 -1.51 2.64 12.97
CA ASP A 173 -2.28 2.58 11.73
C ASP A 173 -2.67 1.13 11.45
N PRO A 174 -3.97 0.76 11.56
CA PRO A 174 -4.41 -0.62 11.40
C PRO A 174 -4.20 -1.14 9.98
N ALA A 175 -3.97 -0.26 8.99
CA ALA A 175 -3.68 -0.65 7.62
C ALA A 175 -2.26 -1.20 7.44
N PHE A 176 -1.39 -1.12 8.46
CA PHE A 176 -0.02 -1.67 8.47
C PHE A 176 0.31 -2.45 9.74
N ASP A 177 -0.66 -2.61 10.64
CA ASP A 177 -0.49 -3.39 11.87
C ASP A 177 -0.54 -4.89 11.58
N LEU A 178 0.59 -5.57 11.75
CA LEU A 178 0.69 -7.03 11.56
C LEU A 178 -0.16 -7.83 12.55
N SER A 179 -0.64 -7.23 13.63
CA SER A 179 -1.58 -7.87 14.55
C SER A 179 -3.03 -7.82 14.07
N ASN A 180 -3.32 -7.09 12.99
CA ASN A 180 -4.64 -7.01 12.41
C ASN A 180 -5.03 -8.32 11.70
N GLN A 181 -5.80 -9.15 12.40
CA GLN A 181 -6.29 -10.44 11.89
C GLN A 181 -7.29 -10.31 10.73
N GLY A 182 -7.82 -9.11 10.47
CA GLY A 182 -8.71 -8.85 9.35
C GLY A 182 -7.99 -8.70 8.01
N LEU A 183 -6.65 -8.58 8.02
CA LEU A 183 -5.85 -8.40 6.81
C LEU A 183 -4.88 -9.58 6.65
N LEU A 184 -5.05 -10.34 5.58
CA LEU A 184 -4.12 -11.41 5.21
C LEU A 184 -2.90 -10.81 4.53
N SER A 185 -3.12 -10.03 3.47
CA SER A 185 -2.04 -9.32 2.77
C SER A 185 -2.21 -7.82 2.91
N PHE A 186 -1.06 -7.14 2.95
CA PHE A 186 -0.98 -5.69 3.05
C PHE A 186 -0.56 -5.07 1.71
N ALA A 187 -0.53 -5.84 0.63
CA ALA A 187 0.00 -5.40 -0.66
C ALA A 187 -0.80 -4.22 -1.26
N SER A 188 -2.13 -4.27 -1.24
CA SER A 188 -2.97 -3.17 -1.70
C SER A 188 -2.82 -1.92 -0.83
N ASN A 189 -2.71 -2.09 0.50
CA ASN A 189 -2.47 -1.00 1.45
C ASN A 189 -1.11 -0.33 1.20
N VAL A 190 -0.04 -1.11 1.07
CA VAL A 190 1.32 -0.59 0.81
C VAL A 190 1.39 0.10 -0.53
N THR A 191 0.86 -0.50 -1.61
CA THR A 191 0.82 0.17 -2.92
C THR A 191 0.00 1.47 -2.87
N SER A 192 -1.00 1.57 -1.97
CA SER A 192 -1.74 2.82 -1.70
C SER A 192 -0.85 3.86 -1.07
N LEU A 193 -0.15 3.46 -0.01
CA LEU A 193 0.70 4.34 0.78
C LEU A 193 1.82 4.94 -0.05
N ILE A 194 2.45 4.13 -0.91
CA ILE A 194 3.51 4.59 -1.81
C ILE A 194 2.93 5.24 -3.06
N GLY A 195 1.61 5.32 -3.24
CA GLY A 195 0.99 5.99 -4.38
C GLY A 195 1.17 5.27 -5.71
N TRP A 196 1.38 3.95 -5.71
CA TRP A 196 1.41 3.13 -6.91
C TRP A 196 -0.01 2.74 -7.30
N ARG A 197 -0.64 3.60 -8.10
CA ARG A 197 -2.00 3.42 -8.64
C ARG A 197 -2.06 3.46 -10.16
N SER A 198 -0.92 3.61 -10.80
CA SER A 198 -0.74 3.63 -12.24
C SER A 198 0.64 3.08 -12.58
N TYR A 199 0.79 2.60 -13.82
CA TYR A 199 2.10 2.18 -14.32
C TYR A 199 3.10 3.34 -14.30
N GLU A 200 2.65 4.56 -14.58
CA GLU A 200 3.50 5.74 -14.70
C GLU A 200 4.15 6.11 -13.37
N GLN A 201 3.40 6.03 -12.26
CA GLN A 201 3.93 6.24 -10.91
C GLN A 201 4.94 5.17 -10.52
N TYR A 202 4.62 3.90 -10.81
CA TYR A 202 5.53 2.78 -10.62
C TYR A 202 6.83 2.97 -11.41
N ALA A 203 6.72 3.25 -12.70
CA ALA A 203 7.86 3.37 -13.60
C ALA A 203 8.76 4.53 -13.15
N SER A 204 8.17 5.67 -12.78
CA SER A 204 8.92 6.83 -12.26
C SER A 204 9.76 6.47 -11.04
N ASP A 205 9.17 5.80 -10.06
CA ASP A 205 9.89 5.40 -8.86
C ASP A 205 10.97 4.34 -9.18
N MET A 206 10.67 3.35 -10.03
CA MET A 206 11.62 2.30 -10.39
C MET A 206 12.82 2.85 -11.19
N HIS A 207 12.58 3.74 -12.16
CA HIS A 207 13.63 4.40 -12.93
C HIS A 207 14.53 5.25 -12.03
N ALA A 208 13.92 6.03 -11.12
CA ALA A 208 14.66 6.85 -10.16
C ALA A 208 15.52 6.01 -9.19
N MET A 209 14.97 4.89 -8.69
CA MET A 209 15.71 4.00 -7.78
C MET A 209 16.85 3.26 -8.48
N LEU A 210 16.65 2.84 -9.74
CA LEU A 210 17.64 2.04 -10.49
C LEU A 210 18.58 2.90 -11.35
N GLN A 211 18.49 4.23 -11.28
CA GLN A 211 19.27 5.18 -12.09
C GLN A 211 19.23 4.84 -13.58
N SER A 212 18.06 4.43 -14.07
CA SER A 212 17.86 4.06 -15.48
C SER A 212 17.03 5.13 -16.19
N GLU A 213 17.43 5.51 -17.40
CA GLU A 213 16.71 6.50 -18.20
C GLU A 213 15.35 5.97 -18.66
N PHE A 214 14.34 6.84 -18.72
CA PHE A 214 13.10 6.58 -19.44
C PHE A 214 13.44 6.55 -20.93
N THR A 215 13.18 5.43 -21.60
CA THR A 215 13.32 5.31 -23.06
C THR A 215 11.96 5.41 -23.74
#